data_AF-A0A1F3TS57-F1
#
_entry.id   AF-A0A1F3TS57-F1
#
_cell.length_a   1.000
_cell.length_b   1.000
_cell.length_c   1.000
_cell.angle_alpha   90.00
_cell.angle_beta   90.00
_cell.angle_gamma   90.00
#
_symmetry.space_group_name_H-M   'P 1'
#
loop_
_entity.id
_entity.type
_entity.pdbx_description
1 polymer ?
#
loop_
_entity_poly.entity_id
_entity_poly.type
_entity_poly.pdbx_seq_one_letter_code
_entity_poly.pdbx_strand_id
1 'polypeptide(L)' 'MLTKLDFYFPFIIFFYGLVVSFVLEIPRLVAIARKEMPSQYANLMSHQKIAWISLFLGGFWSLQNLWFS' A
#
# COMPACT_ATOMS: atom_id res chain seq x y z
N MET A 1 -1.20 21.35 14.18
CA MET A 1 -0.96 19.91 14.49
C MET A 1 -1.72 19.00 13.52
N LEU A 2 -2.99 19.31 13.18
CA LEU A 2 -3.76 18.63 12.12
C LEU A 2 -3.16 18.76 10.71
N THR A 3 -2.73 19.96 10.30
CA THR A 3 -2.22 20.22 8.93
C THR A 3 -1.00 19.40 8.52
N LYS A 4 -0.08 19.08 9.44
CA LYS A 4 1.06 18.21 9.12
C LYS A 4 0.62 16.75 8.94
N LEU A 5 -0.36 16.31 9.74
CA LEU A 5 -0.91 14.97 9.64
C LEU A 5 -1.62 14.78 8.28
N ASP A 6 -2.43 15.76 7.88
CA ASP A 6 -3.13 15.75 6.59
C ASP A 6 -2.17 15.73 5.39
N PHE A 7 -0.98 16.31 5.55
CA PHE A 7 0.08 16.24 4.54
C PHE A 7 0.71 14.85 4.46
N TYR A 8 1.09 14.24 5.60
CA TYR A 8 1.81 12.95 5.61
C TYR A 8 0.93 11.71 5.45
N PHE A 9 -0.34 11.79 5.87
CA PHE A 9 -1.27 10.67 5.87
C PHE A 9 -1.45 10.00 4.49
N PRO A 10 -1.59 10.74 3.38
CA PRO A 10 -1.72 10.16 2.04
C PRO A 10 -0.50 9.34 1.63
N PHE A 11 0.70 9.76 2.04
CA PHE A 11 1.94 9.03 1.76
C PHE A 11 2.00 7.70 2.50
N ILE A 12 1.49 7.63 3.74
CA ILE A 12 1.44 6.39 4.52
C ILE A 12 0.45 5.41 3.87
N ILE A 13 -0.73 5.90 3.46
CA ILE A 13 -1.72 5.09 2.74
C ILE A 13 -1.13 4.57 1.43
N PHE A 14 -0.51 5.45 0.65
CA PHE A 14 0.16 5.09 -0.60
C PHE A 14 1.20 4.00 -0.37
N PHE A 15 2.07 4.19 0.63
CA PHE A 15 3.14 3.25 0.95
C PHE A 15 2.61 1.88 1.37
N TYR A 16 1.54 1.83 2.17
CA TYR A 16 0.89 0.57 2.51
C TYR A 16 0.38 -0.17 1.27
N GLY A 17 -0.35 0.55 0.39
CA GLY A 17 -0.80 -0.01 -0.88
C GLY A 17 0.35 -0.53 -1.74
N LEU A 18 1.44 0.25 -1.82
CA LEU A 18 2.63 -0.08 -2.57
C LEU A 18 3.29 -1.37 -2.08
N VAL A 19 3.51 -1.49 -0.77
CA VAL A 19 4.17 -2.67 -0.18
C VAL A 19 3.33 -3.92 -0.41
N VAL A 20 2.02 -3.86 -0.15
CA VAL A 20 1.14 -5.03 -0.30
C VAL A 20 1.04 -5.44 -1.77
N SER A 21 0.82 -4.49 -2.69
CA SER A 21 0.79 -4.79 -4.12
C SER A 21 2.14 -5.33 -4.63
N PHE A 22 3.26 -4.75 -4.21
CA PHE A 22 4.59 -5.21 -4.59
C PHE A 22 4.86 -6.68 -4.19
N VAL A 23 4.46 -7.06 -2.97
CA VAL A 23 4.60 -8.45 -2.51
C VAL A 23 3.70 -9.40 -3.30
N LEU A 24 2.48 -8.99 -3.65
CA LEU A 24 1.51 -9.82 -4.36
C LEU A 24 1.74 -9.89 -5.88
N GLU A 25 2.38 -8.89 -6.48
CA GLU A 25 2.64 -8.84 -7.93
C GLU A 25 3.94 -9.54 -8.33
N ILE A 26 4.94 -9.61 -7.43
CA ILE A 26 6.22 -10.26 -7.74
C ILE A 26 6.11 -11.78 -7.50
N PRO A 27 6.20 -12.63 -8.54
CA PRO A 27 6.00 -14.07 -8.40
C PRO A 27 6.97 -14.73 -7.42
N ARG A 28 8.21 -14.23 -7.34
CA ARG A 28 9.23 -14.71 -6.41
C ARG A 28 8.85 -14.45 -4.95
N LEU A 29 8.31 -13.27 -4.64
CA LEU A 29 7.88 -12.92 -3.29
C LEU A 29 6.62 -13.68 -2.90
N VAL A 30 5.68 -13.85 -3.83
CA VAL A 30 4.50 -14.70 -3.64
C VAL A 30 4.90 -16.14 -3.33
N ALA A 31 5.87 -16.71 -4.05
CA ALA A 31 6.34 -18.07 -3.80
C ALA A 31 6.96 -18.22 -2.41
N ILE A 32 7.75 -17.23 -1.96
CA ILE A 32 8.34 -17.21 -0.62
C ILE A 32 7.24 -17.05 0.45
N ALA A 33 6.32 -16.10 0.27
CA ALA A 33 5.24 -15.84 1.22
C ALA A 33 4.30 -17.06 1.37
N ARG A 34 3.96 -17.74 0.27
CA ARG A 34 3.16 -18.97 0.30
C ARG A 34 3.88 -20.11 1.01
N LYS A 35 5.20 -20.22 0.86
CA LYS A 35 5.99 -21.33 1.41
C LYS A 35 6.31 -21.12 2.90
N GLU A 36 6.80 -19.95 3.26
CA GLU A 36 7.33 -19.67 4.60
C GLU A 36 6.26 -19.09 5.53
N MET A 37 5.26 -18.38 5.00
CA MET A 37 4.27 -17.61 5.79
C MET A 37 2.84 -17.70 5.20
N PRO A 38 2.26 -18.91 5.09
CA PRO A 38 1.00 -19.13 4.36
C PRO A 38 -0.20 -18.39 4.96
N SER A 39 -0.29 -18.24 6.29
CA SER A 39 -1.39 -17.52 6.94
C SER A 39 -1.31 -16.01 6.71
N GLN A 40 -0.12 -15.43 6.74
CA GLN A 40 0.10 -14.01 6.44
C GLN A 40 -0.12 -13.72 4.96
N TYR A 41 0.28 -14.62 4.07
CA TYR A 41 -0.03 -14.51 2.65
C TYR A 41 -1.54 -14.48 2.37
N ALA A 42 -2.32 -15.35 3.03
CA ALA A 42 -3.78 -15.34 2.90
C ALA A 42 -4.39 -14.01 3.37
N ASN A 43 -3.89 -13.43 4.46
CA ASN A 43 -4.31 -12.11 4.94
C ASN A 43 -3.89 -10.97 3.98
N LEU A 44 -2.69 -11.01 3.42
CA LEU A 44 -2.27 -10.03 2.41
C LEU A 44 -3.18 -10.09 1.18
N MET A 45 -3.56 -11.29 0.76
CA MET A 45 -4.42 -11.48 -0.39
C MET A 45 -5.86 -11.01 -0.15
N SER A 46 -6.39 -11.13 1.06
CA SER A 46 -7.69 -10.53 1.39
C SER A 46 -7.65 -9.00 1.35
N HIS A 47 -6.49 -8.41 1.68
CA HIS A 47 -6.25 -6.97 1.61
C HIS A 47 -5.87 -6.46 0.21
N GLN A 48 -5.78 -7.32 -0.80
CA GLN A 48 -5.34 -6.93 -2.15
C GLN A 48 -6.18 -5.78 -2.73
N LYS A 49 -7.51 -5.84 -2.60
CA LYS A 49 -8.40 -4.78 -3.09
C LYS A 49 -8.17 -3.47 -2.36
N ILE A 50 -7.98 -3.52 -1.04
CA ILE A 50 -7.70 -2.36 -0.20
C ILE A 50 -6.33 -1.77 -0.61
N ALA A 51 -5.33 -2.62 -0.82
CA ALA A 51 -4.00 -2.18 -1.25
C ALA A 51 -4.03 -1.43 -2.58
N TRP A 52 -4.78 -1.93 -3.58
CA TRP A 52 -4.98 -1.21 -4.84
C TRP A 52 -5.67 0.14 -4.65
N ILE A 53 -6.73 0.19 -3.84
CA ILE A 53 -7.41 1.47 -3.53
C ILE A 53 -6.44 2.41 -2.83
N SER A 54 -5.69 1.95 -1.82
CA SER A 54 -4.70 2.73 -1.09
C SER A 54 -3.56 3.22 -1.99
N LEU A 55 -3.10 2.41 -2.95
CA LEU A 55 -2.07 2.77 -3.92
C LEU A 55 -2.55 3.93 -4.80
N PHE A 56 -3.73 3.81 -5.41
CA PHE A 56 -4.22 4.84 -6.32
C PHE A 56 -4.71 6.09 -5.58
N LEU A 57 -5.51 5.92 -4.52
CA LEU A 57 -6.07 7.04 -3.76
C LEU A 57 -4.96 7.78 -2.98
N GLY A 58 -4.08 7.04 -2.31
CA GLY A 58 -2.94 7.62 -1.60
C GLY A 58 -1.95 8.26 -2.57
N GLY A 59 -1.69 7.64 -3.72
CA GLY A 59 -0.79 8.20 -4.74
C GLY A 59 -1.33 9.48 -5.36
N PHE A 60 -2.59 9.48 -5.78
CA PHE A 60 -3.25 10.67 -6.34
C PHE A 60 -3.32 11.81 -5.32
N TRP A 61 -3.69 11.52 -4.08
CA TRP A 61 -3.76 12.52 -3.03
C TRP A 61 -2.37 13.04 -2.60
N SER A 62 -1.36 12.17 -2.56
CA SER A 62 0.03 12.60 -2.30
C SER A 62 0.56 13.51 -3.41
N LEU A 63 0.28 13.18 -4.68
CA LEU A 63 0.61 14.02 -5.83
C LEU A 63 -0.09 15.37 -5.76
N GLN A 64 -1.38 15.39 -5.40
CA GLN A 64 -2.14 16.61 -5.17
C GLN A 64 -1.48 17.47 -4.07
N ASN A 65 -1.16 16.88 -2.92
CA ASN A 65 -0.53 17.61 -1.81
C ASN A 65 0.84 18.18 -2.19
N LEU A 66 1.65 17.47 -2.99
CA LEU A 66 2.92 17.98 -3.50
C LEU A 66 2.74 19.14 -4.50
N TRP A 67 1.67 19.13 -5.28
CA TRP A 67 1.40 20.17 -6.29
C TRP A 67 0.88 21.48 -5.69
N PHE A 68 0.08 21.40 -4.61
CA PHE A 68 -0.53 22.56 -3.96
C PHE A 68 0.26 23.06 -2.73
N SER A 69 1.37 22.42 -2.38
CA SER A 69 2.29 22.85 -1.32
C SER A 69 3.39 23.76 -1.82
#